data_AF-A0A257PFT2-F1
#
_entry.id   AF-A0A257PFT2-F1
#
_cell.length_a   1.000
_cell.length_b   1.000
_cell.length_c   1.000
_cell.angle_alpha   90.00
_cell.angle_beta   90.00
_cell.angle_gamma   90.00
#
_symmetry.space_group_name_H-M   'P 1'
#
loop_
_entity.id
_entity.type
_entity.pdbx_description
1 polymer ?
#
loop_
_entity_poly.entity_id
_entity_poly.type
_entity_poly.pdbx_seq_one_letter_code
_entity_poly.pdbx_strand_id
1 'polypeptide(L)' 'MTDEPEDAEIITKDSNGAVLQNGDSVTLIKDLKVKGTSVTLKRGTVAKNIR' A
#
# COMPACT_ATOMS: atom_id res chain seq x y z
N MET A 1 9.72 19.96 30.23
CA MET A 1 8.98 18.84 29.63
C MET A 1 8.87 19.14 28.14
N THR A 2 9.58 18.39 27.31
CA THR A 2 9.43 18.46 25.84
C THR A 2 8.53 17.29 25.48
N ASP A 3 7.28 17.57 25.12
CA ASP A 3 6.43 16.61 24.40
C ASP A 3 6.91 16.60 22.95
N GLU A 4 7.68 15.58 22.58
CA GLU A 4 7.88 15.27 21.16
C GLU A 4 6.67 14.47 20.67
N PRO A 5 6.09 14.80 19.50
CA PRO A 5 5.01 14.00 18.95
C PRO A 5 5.59 12.64 18.58
N GLU A 6 5.26 11.65 19.39
CA GLU A 6 5.51 10.24 19.15
C GLU A 6 5.15 9.92 17.70
N ASP A 7 6.12 9.45 16.92
CA ASP A 7 5.97 9.06 15.52
C ASP A 7 4.69 8.23 15.37
N ALA A 8 3.63 8.86 14.88
CA ALA A 8 2.37 8.19 14.65
C ALA A 8 2.64 7.16 13.53
N GLU A 9 2.88 5.91 13.92
CA GLU A 9 3.08 4.80 13.00
C GLU A 9 1.95 4.85 11.98
N ILE A 10 2.29 5.12 10.72
CA ILE A 10 1.30 5.17 9.65
C ILE A 10 0.83 3.72 9.44
N ILE A 11 -0.31 3.39 10.05
CA ILE A 11 -0.92 2.08 9.92
C ILE A 11 -1.46 1.95 8.49
N THR A 12 -0.67 1.28 7.65
CA THR A 12 -1.06 0.97 6.26
C THR A 12 -2.04 -0.19 6.28
N LYS A 13 -3.19 -0.01 5.65
CA LYS A 13 -4.24 -1.04 5.55
C LYS A 13 -4.65 -1.29 4.11
N ASP A 14 -5.06 -2.51 3.82
CA ASP A 14 -5.68 -2.85 2.55
C ASP A 14 -7.16 -2.41 2.50
N SER A 15 -7.81 -2.63 1.35
CA SER A 15 -9.24 -2.31 1.17
C SER A 15 -10.19 -3.17 2.00
N ASN A 16 -9.72 -4.27 2.58
CA ASN A 16 -10.49 -5.15 3.47
C ASN A 16 -10.26 -4.82 4.96
N GLY A 17 -9.36 -3.87 5.27
CA GLY A 17 -9.02 -3.46 6.62
C GLY A 17 -7.88 -4.25 7.26
N ALA A 18 -7.20 -5.13 6.52
CA ALA A 18 -6.03 -5.85 7.01
C ALA A 18 -4.84 -4.90 7.15
N VAL A 19 -4.16 -4.92 8.29
CA VAL A 19 -2.91 -4.16 8.51
C VAL A 19 -1.79 -4.83 7.74
N LEU A 20 -1.07 -4.05 6.94
CA LEU A 20 0.00 -4.52 6.09
C LEU A 20 1.36 -4.23 6.71
N GLN A 21 2.29 -5.16 6.53
CA GLN A 21 3.67 -5.02 6.98
C GLN A 21 4.66 -5.06 5.82
N ASN A 22 5.87 -4.57 6.08
CA ASN A 22 6.95 -4.62 5.11
C ASN A 22 7.26 -6.08 4.71
N GLY A 23 7.36 -6.32 3.40
CA GLY A 23 7.60 -7.65 2.86
C GLY A 23 6.35 -8.41 2.44
N ASP A 24 5.15 -7.90 2.77
CA ASP A 24 3.90 -8.56 2.40
C ASP A 24 3.66 -8.56 0.87
N SER A 25 2.67 -9.36 0.46
CA SER A 25 2.18 -9.42 -0.90
C SER A 25 0.69 -9.07 -0.95
N VAL A 26 0.30 -8.18 -1.85
CA VAL A 26 -1.07 -7.70 -2.01
C VAL A 26 -1.52 -7.83 -3.46
N THR A 27 -2.84 -7.94 -3.68
CA THR A 27 -3.41 -8.08 -5.02
C THR A 27 -4.28 -6.88 -5.37
N LEU A 28 -4.15 -6.40 -6.60
CA LEU A 28 -4.95 -5.29 -7.13
C LEU A 28 -6.42 -5.69 -7.31
N ILE A 29 -7.31 -5.00 -6.60
CA ILE A 29 -8.76 -5.22 -6.68
C ILE A 29 -9.44 -4.48 -7.83
N LYS A 30 -8.74 -3.57 -8.51
CA LYS A 30 -9.23 -2.73 -9.62
C LYS A 30 -8.09 -2.46 -10.60
N ASP A 31 -8.45 -2.10 -11.83
CA ASP A 31 -7.50 -1.62 -12.82
C ASP A 31 -7.05 -0.20 -12.44
N LEU A 32 -5.73 0.02 -12.39
CA LEU A 32 -5.13 1.31 -12.07
C LEU A 32 -4.23 1.78 -13.22
N LYS A 33 -4.53 2.97 -13.74
CA LYS A 33 -3.66 3.63 -14.73
C LYS A 33 -2.52 4.36 -14.01
N VAL A 34 -1.29 4.04 -14.34
CA VAL A 34 -0.12 4.67 -13.72
C VAL A 34 0.11 6.03 -14.38
N LYS A 35 0.01 7.11 -13.59
CA LYS A 35 0.24 8.47 -14.07
C LYS A 35 1.66 8.61 -14.64
N GLY A 36 1.78 9.28 -15.77
CA GLY A 36 3.08 9.49 -16.44
C GLY A 36 3.57 8.31 -17.28
N THR A 37 2.80 7.23 -17.37
CA THR A 37 3.09 6.10 -18.26
C THR A 37 1.84 5.69 -19.07
N SER A 38 2.04 4.94 -20.14
CA SER A 38 0.96 4.27 -20.86
C SER A 38 0.55 2.94 -20.22
N VAL A 39 1.15 2.58 -19.08
CA VAL A 39 0.93 1.29 -18.42
C VAL A 39 -0.31 1.35 -17.54
N THR A 40 -1.18 0.35 -17.71
CA THR A 40 -2.32 0.10 -16.84
C THR A 40 -2.07 -1.18 -16.07
N LEU A 41 -2.02 -1.10 -14.74
CA LEU A 41 -1.98 -2.26 -13.85
C LEU A 41 -3.38 -2.87 -13.83
N LYS A 42 -3.49 -4.13 -14.22
CA LYS A 42 -4.77 -4.81 -14.28
C LYS A 42 -5.14 -5.39 -12.92
N ARG A 43 -6.45 -5.52 -12.68
CA ARG A 43 -7.01 -6.29 -11.57
C ARG A 43 -6.41 -7.69 -11.57
N GLY A 44 -6.09 -8.18 -10.38
CA GLY A 44 -5.47 -9.49 -10.19
C GLY A 44 -3.94 -9.47 -10.26
N THR A 45 -3.31 -8.36 -10.68
CA THR A 45 -1.86 -8.22 -10.56
C THR A 45 -1.45 -8.24 -9.08
N VAL A 46 -0.45 -9.07 -8.77
CA VAL A 46 0.11 -9.23 -7.42
C VAL A 46 1.34 -8.33 -7.27
N ALA A 47 1.34 -7.47 -6.27
CA ALA A 47 2.51 -6.72 -5.82
C ALA A 47 3.13 -7.47 -4.63
N LYS A 48 4.44 -7.74 -4.70
CA LYS A 48 5.19 -8.47 -3.68
C LYS A 48 6.23 -7.56 -3.05
N ASN A 49 6.64 -7.87 -1.82
CA ASN A 49 7.65 -7.11 -1.07
C ASN A 49 7.27 -5.62 -0.91
N ILE A 50 6.03 -5.35 -0.49
CA ILE A 50 5.58 -3.98 -0.25
C ILE A 50 6.36 -3.32 0.90
N ARG A 51 6.52 -2.00 0.84
CA ARG A 51 7.22 -1.18 1.84
C ARG A 51 6.63 0.23 1.88
#